data_AF-A0AA96JMG9-F1
#
_entry.id   AF-A0AA96JMG9-F1
#
_cell.length_a   1.000
_cell.length_b   1.000
_cell.length_c   1.000
_cell.angle_alpha   90.00
_cell.angle_beta   90.00
_cell.angle_gamma   90.00
#
_symmetry.space_group_name_H-M   'P 1'
#
loop_
_entity.id
_entity.type
_entity.pdbx_description
1 polymer ?
#
loop_
_entity_poly.entity_id
_entity_poly.type
_entity_poly.pdbx_seq_one_letter_code
_entity_poly.pdbx_strand_id
1 'polypeptide(L)'
;MAAARTRSVGRRPLTGNDPTQLTLGVDRDSDRLAHLFDERNPAVTRRIESLIATAHAVGRTVGLCGQPPCKDPEFARFLVEAGIDSVSVTPDSFAAVKRHVVAAEADNP
;
A
#
# COMPACT_ATOMS: atom_id res chain seq x y z
N MET A 1 -15.27 -0.73 -4.39
CA MET A 1 -13.96 -0.65 -3.72
C MET A 1 -13.98 -1.64 -2.57
N ALA A 2 -13.13 -2.66 -2.60
CA ALA A 2 -13.05 -3.68 -1.55
C ALA A 2 -11.77 -3.43 -0.73
N ALA A 3 -11.87 -3.48 0.61
CA ALA A 3 -10.73 -3.31 1.49
C ALA A 3 -10.31 -4.68 2.04
N ALA A 4 -9.06 -5.09 1.80
CA ALA A 4 -8.41 -6.15 2.55
C ALA A 4 -7.90 -5.54 3.86
N ARG A 5 -8.30 -6.09 5.01
CA ARG A 5 -7.83 -5.66 6.32
C ARG A 5 -6.79 -6.65 6.82
N THR A 6 -5.65 -6.13 7.24
CA THR A 6 -4.58 -6.88 7.92
C THR A 6 -4.72 -6.73 9.44
N ARG A 7 -5.36 -5.65 9.95
CA ARG A 7 -5.68 -5.47 11.39
C ARG A 7 -7.06 -4.81 11.64
N SER A 8 -7.67 -5.13 12.79
CA SER A 8 -8.98 -4.62 13.22
C SER A 8 -8.86 -3.58 14.35
N VAL A 9 -8.90 -2.29 14.03
CA VAL A 9 -9.01 -1.21 15.05
C VAL A 9 -10.10 -0.21 14.63
N GLY A 10 -10.92 0.25 15.58
CA GLY A 10 -12.13 1.04 15.37
C GLY A 10 -11.97 2.50 14.95
N ARG A 11 -10.79 2.92 14.44
CA ARG A 11 -10.56 4.29 13.94
C ARG A 11 -10.42 4.30 12.41
N ARG A 12 -10.95 5.36 11.76
CA ARG A 12 -10.83 5.54 10.31
C ARG A 12 -9.35 5.62 9.91
N PRO A 13 -8.90 4.81 8.93
CA PRO A 13 -7.52 4.83 8.47
C PRO A 13 -7.19 6.14 7.76
N LEU A 14 -5.96 6.59 7.92
CA LEU A 14 -5.37 7.63 7.08
C LEU A 14 -5.17 7.03 5.69
N THR A 15 -6.01 7.46 4.75
CA THR A 15 -5.93 7.14 3.33
C THR A 15 -5.71 8.46 2.59
N GLY A 16 -4.53 8.63 1.99
CA GLY A 16 -4.14 9.84 1.26
C GLY A 16 -3.86 9.59 -0.22
N ASN A 17 -3.47 10.62 -0.96
CA ASN A 17 -3.05 10.53 -2.36
C ASN A 17 -1.87 9.55 -2.53
N ASP A 18 -1.71 9.02 -3.74
CA ASP A 18 -0.70 8.01 -4.07
C ASP A 18 0.71 8.46 -3.63
N PRO A 19 1.36 7.73 -2.70
CA PRO A 19 2.66 8.11 -2.18
C PRO A 19 3.73 8.11 -3.27
N THR A 20 3.58 7.33 -4.35
CA THR A 20 4.50 7.30 -5.48
C THR A 20 4.45 8.62 -6.26
N GLN A 21 3.24 9.10 -6.58
CA GLN A 21 3.03 10.38 -7.27
C GLN A 21 3.57 11.56 -6.45
N LEU A 22 3.31 11.57 -5.14
CA LEU A 22 3.77 12.64 -4.25
C LEU A 22 5.27 12.58 -3.92
N THR A 23 5.92 11.43 -4.11
CA THR A 23 7.35 11.25 -3.81
C THR A 23 8.19 11.48 -5.05
N LEU A 24 7.75 10.98 -6.20
CA LEU A 24 8.46 11.12 -7.46
C LEU A 24 8.11 12.42 -8.19
N GLY A 25 7.01 13.09 -7.81
CA GLY A 25 6.52 14.27 -8.52
C GLY A 25 6.02 13.94 -9.93
N VAL A 26 5.68 12.68 -10.18
CA VAL A 26 5.29 12.14 -11.48
C VAL A 26 3.79 11.87 -11.48
N ASP A 27 3.09 12.45 -12.44
CA ASP A 27 1.70 12.12 -12.69
C ASP A 27 1.59 10.76 -13.40
N ARG A 28 0.86 9.82 -12.79
CA ARG A 28 0.67 8.46 -13.31
C ARG A 28 -0.11 8.43 -14.63
N ASP A 29 -0.93 9.45 -14.86
CA ASP A 29 -1.76 9.57 -16.08
C ASP A 29 -1.00 10.31 -17.20
N SER A 30 0.28 10.67 -16.98
CA SER A 30 1.14 11.27 -17.99
C SER A 30 1.84 10.22 -18.84
N ASP A 31 1.39 10.04 -20.08
CA ASP A 31 2.02 9.12 -21.05
C ASP A 31 3.53 9.35 -21.23
N ARG A 32 3.99 10.59 -21.04
CA ARG A 32 5.41 10.96 -21.18
C ARG A 32 6.25 10.52 -19.98
N LEU A 33 5.67 10.44 -18.80
CA LEU A 33 6.39 10.22 -17.54
C LEU A 33 6.03 8.89 -16.85
N ALA A 34 5.05 8.15 -17.37
CA ALA A 34 4.61 6.88 -16.83
C ALA A 34 5.76 5.86 -16.63
N HIS A 35 6.80 5.92 -17.47
CA HIS A 35 7.99 5.08 -17.34
C HIS A 35 8.87 5.38 -16.12
N LEU A 36 8.72 6.56 -15.50
CA LEU A 36 9.40 6.95 -14.26
C LEU A 36 8.58 6.60 -13.02
N PHE A 37 7.33 6.17 -13.19
CA PHE A 37 6.45 5.81 -12.10
C PHE A 37 6.81 4.40 -11.59
N ASP A 38 7.71 4.37 -10.62
CA ASP A 38 8.16 3.13 -9.97
C ASP A 38 7.81 3.15 -8.49
N GLU A 39 6.83 2.33 -8.12
CA GLU A 39 6.34 2.16 -6.75
C GLU A 39 7.37 1.44 -5.86
N ARG A 40 8.30 0.69 -6.46
CA ARG A 40 9.41 0.01 -5.78
C ARG A 40 10.61 0.91 -5.57
N ASN A 41 10.54 2.17 -6.01
CA ASN A 41 11.61 3.13 -5.81
C ASN A 41 11.93 3.26 -4.30
N PRO A 42 13.21 3.18 -3.88
CA PRO A 42 13.60 3.28 -2.49
C PRO A 42 13.10 4.54 -1.76
N ALA A 43 12.89 5.64 -2.48
CA ALA A 43 12.31 6.85 -1.89
C ALA A 43 10.82 6.66 -1.54
N VAL A 44 10.08 5.92 -2.38
CA VAL A 44 8.66 5.63 -2.20
C VAL A 44 8.47 4.65 -1.04
N THR A 45 9.21 3.54 -1.03
CA THR A 45 9.12 2.53 0.03
C THR A 45 9.47 3.11 1.40
N ARG A 46 10.57 3.88 1.52
CA ARG A 46 10.91 4.60 2.76
C ARG A 46 9.84 5.58 3.21
N ARG A 47 9.17 6.26 2.27
CA ARG A 47 8.07 7.17 2.60
C ARG A 47 6.85 6.41 3.11
N ILE A 48 6.54 5.25 2.54
CA ILE A 48 5.46 4.37 3.02
C ILE A 48 5.77 3.88 4.44
N GLU A 49 6.98 3.38 4.69
CA GLU A 49 7.42 2.95 6.03
C GLU A 49 7.31 4.10 7.05
N SER A 50 7.83 5.29 6.71
CA SER A 50 7.77 6.47 7.58
C SER A 50 6.33 6.91 7.86
N LEU A 51 5.45 6.85 6.86
CA LEU A 51 4.03 7.17 7.01
C LEU A 51 3.34 6.19 7.97
N ILE A 52 3.57 4.89 7.80
CA ILE A 52 2.99 3.84 8.66
C ILE A 52 3.48 4.02 10.10
N ALA A 53 4.79 4.15 10.29
CA ALA A 53 5.38 4.35 11.61
C ALA A 53 4.83 5.61 12.31
N THR A 54 4.71 6.72 11.58
CA THR A 54 4.18 7.98 12.13
C THR A 54 2.71 7.85 12.52
N ALA A 55 1.90 7.21 11.69
CA ALA A 55 0.48 7.00 11.99
C ALA A 55 0.28 6.08 13.20
N HIS A 56 1.07 5.00 13.30
CA HIS A 56 1.04 4.11 14.45
C HIS A 56 1.50 4.81 15.73
N ALA A 57 2.51 5.67 15.66
CA ALA A 57 2.97 6.48 16.80
C ALA A 57 1.88 7.39 17.38
N VAL A 58 0.90 7.81 16.55
CA VAL A 58 -0.25 8.63 16.99
C VAL A 58 -1.54 7.82 17.20
N GLY A 59 -1.45 6.49 17.20
CA GLY A 59 -2.59 5.59 17.41
C GLY A 59 -3.64 5.68 16.29
N ARG A 60 -3.18 5.86 15.05
CA ARG A 60 -4.01 5.87 13.84
C ARG A 60 -3.64 4.69 12.94
N THR A 61 -4.64 4.17 12.23
CA THR A 61 -4.46 3.14 11.22
C THR A 61 -4.10 3.77 9.87
N VAL A 62 -3.44 3.02 8.99
CA VAL A 62 -3.06 3.47 7.63
C VAL A 62 -3.65 2.54 6.58
N GLY A 63 -4.13 3.14 5.50
CA GLY A 63 -4.57 2.39 4.34
C GLY A 63 -4.00 2.96 3.04
N LEU A 64 -3.64 2.07 2.12
CA LEU A 64 -3.22 2.45 0.77
C LEU A 64 -4.35 2.21 -0.23
N CYS A 65 -4.52 3.14 -1.17
CA CYS A 65 -5.39 2.99 -2.33
C CYS A 65 -4.54 2.99 -3.60
N GLY A 66 -4.52 1.87 -4.31
CA GLY A 66 -3.68 1.74 -5.50
C GLY A 66 -3.92 0.40 -6.19
N GLN A 67 -4.21 0.46 -7.49
CA GLN A 67 -4.51 -0.69 -8.35
C GLN A 67 -3.25 -1.45 -8.83
N PRO A 68 -2.14 -0.78 -9.22
CA PRO A 68 -0.94 -1.45 -9.72
C PRO A 68 -0.11 -2.24 -8.68
N PRO A 69 0.21 -1.69 -7.49
CA PRO A 69 1.19 -2.31 -6.59
C PRO A 69 0.64 -3.57 -5.93
N CYS A 70 -0.68 -3.62 -5.71
CA CYS A 70 -1.31 -4.70 -4.97
C CYS A 70 -1.41 -6.02 -5.77
N LYS A 71 -1.12 -5.99 -7.08
CA LYS A 71 -1.02 -7.21 -7.90
C LYS A 71 0.35 -7.87 -7.81
N ASP A 72 1.36 -7.15 -7.34
CA ASP A 72 2.71 -7.66 -7.17
C ASP A 72 2.84 -8.37 -5.81
N PRO A 73 3.13 -9.69 -5.78
CA PRO A 73 3.29 -10.42 -4.53
C PRO A 73 4.39 -9.86 -3.63
N GLU A 74 5.50 -9.38 -4.21
CA GLU A 74 6.62 -8.82 -3.43
C GLU A 74 6.24 -7.51 -2.77
N PHE A 75 5.52 -6.64 -3.49
CA PHE A 75 5.03 -5.39 -2.91
C PHE A 75 3.96 -5.62 -1.84
N ALA A 76 3.05 -6.60 -2.04
CA ALA A 76 2.10 -7.00 -1.01
C ALA A 76 2.81 -7.48 0.26
N ARG A 77 3.89 -8.26 0.11
CA ARG A 77 4.74 -8.70 1.21
C ARG A 77 5.41 -7.52 1.92
N PHE A 78 6.02 -6.61 1.17
CA PHE A 78 6.60 -5.39 1.72
C PHE A 78 5.59 -4.59 2.55
N LEU A 79 4.35 -4.42 2.07
CA LEU A 79 3.31 -3.70 2.80
C LEU A 79 2.93 -4.39 4.12
N VAL A 80 2.86 -5.72 4.13
CA VAL A 80 2.60 -6.50 5.35
C VAL A 80 3.77 -6.38 6.33
N GLU A 81 5.00 -6.52 5.85
CA GLU A 81 6.22 -6.35 6.66
C GLU A 81 6.33 -4.93 7.24
N ALA A 82 5.97 -3.91 6.46
CA ALA A 82 5.91 -2.51 6.90
C ALA A 82 4.76 -2.24 7.88
N GLY A 83 3.83 -3.18 8.07
CA GLY A 83 2.76 -3.10 9.06
C GLY A 83 1.52 -2.33 8.59
N ILE A 84 1.20 -2.32 7.30
CA ILE A 84 -0.02 -1.65 6.84
C ILE A 84 -1.28 -2.26 7.49
N ASP A 85 -2.33 -1.46 7.71
CA ASP A 85 -3.59 -1.94 8.33
C ASP A 85 -4.68 -2.32 7.31
N SER A 86 -4.66 -1.70 6.13
CA SER A 86 -5.65 -1.94 5.09
C SER A 86 -5.18 -1.60 3.68
N VAL A 87 -5.69 -2.32 2.69
CA VAL A 87 -5.40 -2.09 1.28
C VAL A 87 -6.72 -2.04 0.51
N SER A 88 -6.94 -0.95 -0.23
CA SER A 88 -8.15 -0.74 -1.04
C SER A 88 -7.90 -1.09 -2.50
N VAL A 89 -8.68 -2.03 -3.03
CA VAL A 89 -8.52 -2.57 -4.37
C VAL A 89 -9.84 -2.63 -5.14
N THR A 90 -9.74 -2.84 -6.46
CA THR A 90 -10.91 -3.08 -7.31
C THR A 90 -11.50 -4.47 -7.02
N PRO A 91 -12.81 -4.67 -7.21
CA PRO A 91 -13.45 -5.97 -7.00
C PRO A 91 -12.76 -7.12 -7.74
N ASP A 92 -12.34 -6.88 -8.98
CA ASP A 92 -11.73 -7.90 -9.85
C ASP A 92 -10.36 -8.38 -9.34
N SER A 93 -9.63 -7.51 -8.64
CA SER A 93 -8.29 -7.82 -8.11
C SER A 93 -8.32 -8.31 -6.66
N PHE A 94 -9.46 -8.18 -5.96
CA PHE A 94 -9.58 -8.47 -4.54
C PHE A 94 -9.15 -9.89 -4.17
N ALA A 95 -9.57 -10.89 -4.94
CA ALA A 95 -9.25 -12.29 -4.64
C ALA A 95 -7.75 -12.59 -4.76
N ALA A 96 -7.07 -12.01 -5.76
CA ALA A 96 -5.64 -12.17 -5.96
C ALA A 96 -4.85 -11.47 -4.85
N VAL A 97 -5.15 -10.19 -4.59
CA VAL A 97 -4.51 -9.39 -3.55
C VAL A 97 -4.66 -10.05 -2.19
N LYS A 98 -5.87 -10.54 -1.85
CA LYS A 98 -6.12 -11.24 -0.60
C LYS A 98 -5.24 -12.47 -0.44
N ARG A 99 -4.99 -13.25 -1.50
CA ARG A 99 -4.10 -14.42 -1.45
C ARG A 99 -2.66 -14.00 -1.18
N HIS A 100 -2.19 -12.92 -1.81
CA HIS A 100 -0.83 -12.41 -1.57
C HIS A 100 -0.66 -11.90 -0.14
N VAL A 101 -1.64 -11.17 0.38
CA VAL A 101 -1.62 -10.70 1.78
C VAL A 101 -1.61 -11.87 2.75
N VAL A 102 -2.47 -12.86 2.57
CA VAL A 102 -2.50 -14.06 3.42
C VAL A 102 -1.19 -14.83 3.37
N ALA A 103 -0.59 -14.97 2.18
CA ALA A 103 0.72 -15.63 2.03
C ALA A 103 1.81 -14.84 2.78
N ALA A 104 1.82 -13.51 2.64
CA ALA A 104 2.77 -12.65 3.32
C ALA A 104 2.61 -12.65 4.85
N GLU A 105 1.38 -12.71 5.37
CA GLU A 105 1.11 -12.86 6.81
C GLU A 105 1.56 -14.22 7.34
N ALA A 106 1.47 -15.29 6.55
CA ALA A 106 1.95 -16.61 6.95
C ALA A 106 3.48 -16.69 7.05
N ASP A 107 4.19 -15.92 6.23
CA ASP A 107 5.65 -15.85 6.22
C ASP A 107 6.22 -14.93 7.33
N ASN A 108 5.38 -14.15 8.03
CA ASN A 108 5.78 -13.16 9.04
C ASN A 108 5.03 -13.40 10.38
N PRO A 109 5.47 -14.36 11.21
CA PRO A 109 4.77 -14.82 12.42
C PRO A 109 4.81 -13.85 13.61
#